data_AF-R7SJD0-F1
#
_entry.id   AF-R7SJD0-F1
#
_cell.length_a   1.000
_cell.length_b   1.000
_cell.length_c   1.000
_cell.angle_alpha   90.00
_cell.angle_beta   90.00
_cell.angle_gamma   90.00
#
_symmetry.space_group_name_H-M   'P 1'
#
loop_
_entity.id
_entity.type
_entity.pdbx_description
1 polymer ?
#
loop_
_entity_poly.entity_id
_entity_poly.type
_entity_poly.pdbx_seq_one_letter_code
_entity_poly.pdbx_strand_id
1 'polypeptide(L)'
;MAYFIRLATVEDVDEILQLVRALAEYEKEPESVKATPELYRRNLFEHNYAHTLLAFEGTPEAPGKAIGMAMYFFNYSTWTGKPGIYLEDLFVDPAARGKGVGKALFAELGKVAEEKDCARIDWQVLKWNQPSIDFYEKTLGAKAMSEWQGMRLEGSQIENLRKFRRA
;
A
#
# COMPACT_ATOMS: atom_id res chain seq x y z
N MET A 1 5.07 -1.27 -23.75
CA MET A 1 5.82 -0.41 -22.80
C MET A 1 6.48 -1.32 -21.80
N ALA A 2 7.81 -1.29 -21.71
CA ALA A 2 8.53 -2.05 -20.71
C ALA A 2 8.41 -1.36 -19.35
N TYR A 3 8.26 -2.14 -18.29
CA TYR A 3 8.35 -1.69 -16.91
C TYR A 3 9.01 -2.79 -16.08
N PHE A 4 9.56 -2.41 -14.94
CA PHE A 4 10.06 -3.34 -13.94
C PHE A 4 9.60 -2.91 -12.55
N ILE A 5 9.59 -3.86 -11.61
CA ILE A 5 9.21 -3.61 -10.22
C ILE A 5 10.41 -3.98 -9.33
N ARG A 6 10.67 -3.15 -8.33
CA ARG A 6 11.62 -3.44 -7.27
C ARG A 6 11.14 -2.90 -5.94
N LEU A 7 11.75 -3.36 -4.86
CA LEU A 7 11.62 -2.73 -3.56
C LEU A 7 12.22 -1.31 -3.62
N ALA A 8 11.54 -0.37 -2.98
CA ALA A 8 12.02 1.00 -2.83
C ALA A 8 13.25 1.04 -1.92
N THR A 9 14.13 2.00 -2.18
CA THR A 9 15.26 2.38 -1.33
C THR A 9 15.05 3.80 -0.80
N VAL A 10 15.91 4.24 0.11
CA VAL A 10 15.79 5.57 0.74
C VAL A 10 15.90 6.71 -0.30
N GLU A 11 16.55 6.46 -1.43
CA GLU A 11 16.65 7.36 -2.57
C GLU A 11 15.31 7.58 -3.29
N ASP A 12 14.33 6.67 -3.13
CA ASP A 12 13.03 6.74 -3.81
C ASP A 12 11.97 7.52 -3.02
N VAL A 13 12.32 8.11 -1.87
CA VAL A 13 11.32 8.75 -0.99
C VAL A 13 10.49 9.82 -1.70
N ASP A 14 11.12 10.58 -2.60
CA ASP A 14 10.44 11.64 -3.32
C ASP A 14 9.46 11.06 -4.37
N GLU A 15 9.82 9.94 -5.01
CA GLU A 15 8.93 9.18 -5.91
C GLU A 15 7.73 8.59 -5.15
N ILE A 16 7.97 8.00 -3.97
CA ILE A 16 6.89 7.49 -3.10
C ILE A 16 5.93 8.64 -2.75
N LEU A 17 6.45 9.78 -2.28
CA LEU A 17 5.62 10.91 -1.89
C LEU A 17 4.84 11.51 -3.06
N GLN A 18 5.43 11.53 -4.26
CA GLN A 18 4.73 11.96 -5.47
C GLN A 18 3.56 11.02 -5.79
N LEU A 19 3.75 9.70 -5.73
CA LEU A 19 2.70 8.73 -6.02
C LEU A 19 1.60 8.74 -4.94
N VAL A 20 1.94 8.94 -3.67
CA VAL A 20 0.97 9.10 -2.58
C VAL A 20 0.12 10.35 -2.79
N ARG A 21 0.72 11.47 -3.20
CA ARG A 21 -0.05 12.69 -3.53
C ARG A 21 -1.00 12.47 -4.70
N ALA A 22 -0.52 11.80 -5.75
CA ALA A 22 -1.36 11.46 -6.91
C ALA A 22 -2.51 10.51 -6.54
N LEU A 23 -2.27 9.56 -5.62
CA LEU A 23 -3.32 8.71 -5.07
C LEU A 23 -4.34 9.53 -4.28
N ALA A 24 -3.89 10.38 -3.35
CA ALA A 24 -4.78 11.21 -2.54
C ALA A 24 -5.64 12.16 -3.39
N GLU A 25 -5.08 12.72 -4.47
CA GLU A 25 -5.85 13.47 -5.47
C GLU A 25 -6.93 12.61 -6.14
N TYR A 26 -6.58 11.38 -6.55
CA TYR A 26 -7.55 10.44 -7.13
C TYR A 26 -8.65 10.04 -6.13
N GLU A 27 -8.28 9.90 -4.85
CA GLU A 27 -9.18 9.55 -3.76
C GLU A 27 -10.02 10.73 -3.23
N LYS A 28 -9.79 11.94 -3.77
CA LYS A 28 -10.45 13.20 -3.39
C LYS A 28 -10.11 13.69 -1.98
N GLU A 29 -8.93 13.33 -1.49
CA GLU A 29 -8.42 13.65 -0.16
C GLU A 29 -6.99 14.27 -0.18
N PRO A 30 -6.64 15.20 -1.10
CA PRO A 30 -5.27 15.69 -1.24
C PRO A 30 -4.73 16.39 0.02
N GLU A 31 -5.60 17.09 0.76
CA GLU A 31 -5.24 17.80 2.00
C GLU A 31 -4.88 16.85 3.16
N SER A 32 -5.22 15.57 3.05
CA SER A 32 -4.94 14.55 4.07
C SER A 32 -3.48 14.10 4.05
N VAL A 33 -2.72 14.41 3.00
CA VAL A 33 -1.29 14.07 2.89
C VAL A 33 -0.47 15.03 3.77
N LYS A 34 -0.24 14.62 5.03
CA LYS A 34 0.68 15.32 5.97
C LYS A 34 2.09 14.74 5.98
N ALA A 35 2.36 13.71 5.17
CA ALA A 35 3.67 13.08 5.07
C ALA A 35 4.70 14.05 4.49
N THR A 36 5.92 13.99 5.03
CA THR A 36 7.08 14.73 4.52
C THR A 36 8.19 13.76 4.13
N PRO A 37 9.14 14.18 3.28
CA PRO A 37 10.28 13.35 2.91
C PRO A 37 11.09 12.88 4.13
N GLU A 38 11.22 13.69 5.17
CA GLU A 38 11.93 13.35 6.41
C GLU A 38 11.18 12.27 7.20
N LEU A 39 9.84 12.39 7.29
CA LEU A 39 9.02 11.39 7.95
C LEU A 39 9.09 10.03 7.23
N TYR A 40 9.07 10.02 5.90
CA TYR A 40 9.21 8.77 5.13
C TYR A 40 10.61 8.16 5.24
N ARG A 41 11.69 8.95 5.20
CA ARG A 41 13.05 8.44 5.46
C ARG A 41 13.11 7.73 6.80
N ARG A 42 12.67 8.41 7.87
CA ARG A 42 12.67 7.86 9.22
C ARG A 42 11.75 6.63 9.36
N ASN A 43 10.50 6.73 8.92
CA ASN A 43 9.50 5.72 9.24
C ASN A 43 9.60 4.48 8.33
N LEU A 44 9.89 4.66 7.04
CA LEU A 44 9.95 3.55 6.07
C LEU A 44 11.31 2.86 6.06
N PHE A 45 12.41 3.61 6.26
CA PHE A 45 13.76 3.07 6.06
C PHE A 45 14.57 2.91 7.35
N GLU A 46 14.31 3.69 8.40
CA GLU A 46 14.97 3.49 9.71
C GLU A 46 14.13 2.59 10.62
N HIS A 47 12.86 2.90 10.81
CA HIS A 47 11.95 2.11 11.66
C HIS A 47 11.33 0.90 10.96
N ASN A 48 11.29 0.89 9.63
CA ASN A 48 10.67 -0.17 8.83
C ASN A 48 9.21 -0.44 9.21
N TYR A 49 8.43 0.62 9.46
CA TYR A 49 6.99 0.47 9.77
C TYR A 49 6.18 -0.04 8.57
N ALA A 50 6.63 0.27 7.36
CA ALA A 50 6.05 -0.22 6.11
C ALA A 50 7.14 -0.32 5.04
N HIS A 51 6.82 -1.04 3.97
CA HIS A 51 7.65 -1.30 2.81
C HIS A 51 6.91 -0.87 1.54
N THR A 52 7.65 -0.48 0.50
CA THR A 52 7.04 -0.04 -0.76
C THR A 52 7.67 -0.76 -1.94
N LEU A 53 6.85 -1.39 -2.78
CA LEU A 53 7.24 -1.82 -4.13
C LEU A 53 6.95 -0.68 -5.09
N LEU A 54 7.89 -0.38 -5.98
CA LEU A 54 7.75 0.65 -7.00
C LEU A 54 7.86 0.04 -8.39
N ALA A 55 6.92 0.42 -9.26
CA ALA A 55 6.95 0.13 -10.68
C ALA A 55 7.53 1.33 -11.43
N PHE A 56 8.57 1.09 -12.25
CA PHE A 56 9.22 2.12 -13.06
C PHE A 56 9.05 1.81 -14.56
N GLU A 57 8.97 2.84 -15.39
CA GLU A 57 9.11 2.68 -16.84
C GLU A 57 10.53 2.21 -17.20
N GLY A 58 10.68 1.51 -18.34
CA GLY A 58 12.01 1.14 -18.86
C GLY A 58 12.54 -0.18 -18.29
N THR A 59 13.84 -0.24 -18.03
CA THR A 59 14.55 -1.43 -17.52
C THR A 59 15.31 -1.08 -16.24
N PRO A 60 15.73 -2.07 -15.43
CA PRO A 60 16.53 -1.81 -14.23
C PRO A 60 17.80 -1.00 -14.48
N GLU A 61 18.43 -1.15 -15.65
CA GLU A 61 19.67 -0.47 -16.04
C GLU A 61 19.43 0.97 -16.52
N ALA A 62 18.22 1.26 -17.00
CA ALA A 62 17.80 2.57 -17.50
C ALA A 62 16.39 2.88 -16.99
N PRO A 63 16.23 3.14 -15.68
CA PRO A 63 14.94 3.39 -15.09
C PRO A 63 14.38 4.75 -15.56
N GLY A 64 13.14 4.73 -16.02
CA GLY A 64 12.34 5.92 -16.27
C GLY A 64 11.61 6.39 -15.00
N LYS A 65 10.48 7.08 -15.19
CA LYS A 65 9.64 7.59 -14.10
C LYS A 65 9.00 6.44 -13.30
N ALA A 66 8.77 6.64 -12.00
CA ALA A 66 7.89 5.77 -11.23
C ALA A 66 6.43 5.93 -11.71
N ILE A 67 5.78 4.82 -12.04
CA ILE A 67 4.43 4.75 -12.61
C ILE A 67 3.44 3.98 -11.75
N GLY A 68 3.90 3.44 -10.62
CA GLY A 68 3.01 2.77 -9.67
C GLY A 68 3.72 2.38 -8.40
N MET A 69 2.94 2.18 -7.35
CA MET A 69 3.42 1.74 -6.05
C MET A 69 2.46 0.75 -5.40
N ALA A 70 3.01 -0.10 -4.55
CA ALA A 70 2.27 -0.85 -3.54
C ALA A 70 2.97 -0.67 -2.18
N MET A 71 2.36 0.08 -1.27
CA MET A 71 2.86 0.30 0.08
C MET A 71 2.15 -0.65 1.05
N TYR A 72 2.92 -1.42 1.80
CA TYR A 72 2.38 -2.49 2.62
C TYR A 72 3.16 -2.67 3.93
N PHE A 73 2.54 -3.33 4.90
CA PHE A 73 3.19 -3.74 6.14
C PHE A 73 2.67 -5.12 6.56
N PHE A 74 3.32 -5.74 7.55
CA PHE A 74 2.92 -7.05 8.05
C PHE A 74 1.91 -6.92 9.18
N ASN A 75 0.77 -7.61 9.03
CA ASN A 75 -0.19 -7.83 10.09
C ASN A 75 -0.09 -9.28 10.60
N TYR A 76 -0.92 -9.65 11.57
CA TYR A 76 -0.92 -11.01 12.12
C TYR A 76 -2.33 -11.52 12.36
N SER A 77 -2.54 -12.80 12.09
CA SER A 77 -3.81 -13.48 12.37
C SER A 77 -3.66 -14.40 13.56
N THR A 78 -4.38 -14.10 14.63
CA THR A 78 -4.42 -14.96 15.82
C THR A 78 -5.12 -16.30 15.56
N TRP A 79 -5.92 -16.42 14.50
CA TRP A 79 -6.65 -17.65 14.17
C TRP A 79 -5.83 -18.59 13.30
N THR A 80 -5.04 -18.08 12.36
CA THR A 80 -4.17 -18.93 11.53
C THR A 80 -2.78 -19.10 12.15
N GLY A 81 -2.41 -18.27 13.14
CA GLY A 81 -1.08 -18.26 13.73
C GLY A 81 0.02 -17.81 12.76
N LYS A 82 -0.36 -17.16 11.65
CA LYS A 82 0.55 -16.74 10.59
C LYS A 82 0.53 -15.23 10.40
N PRO A 83 1.63 -14.63 9.91
CA PRO A 83 1.60 -13.26 9.44
C PRO A 83 0.65 -13.11 8.26
N GLY A 84 0.32 -11.87 7.94
CA GLY A 84 -0.31 -11.46 6.71
C GLY A 84 0.30 -10.17 6.20
N ILE A 85 -0.03 -9.81 4.98
CA ILE A 85 0.26 -8.48 4.44
C ILE A 85 -0.99 -7.62 4.59
N TYR A 86 -0.83 -6.39 5.05
CA TYR A 86 -1.81 -5.34 4.86
C TYR A 86 -1.28 -4.37 3.82
N LEU A 87 -1.97 -4.27 2.69
CA LEU A 87 -1.67 -3.32 1.61
C LEU A 87 -2.41 -2.02 1.95
N GLU A 88 -1.64 -1.00 2.32
CA GLU A 88 -2.14 0.34 2.67
C GLU A 88 -2.55 1.08 1.39
N ASP A 89 -1.60 1.25 0.46
CA ASP A 89 -1.80 2.01 -0.76
C ASP A 89 -1.43 1.19 -2.00
N LEU A 90 -2.31 1.20 -2.99
CA LEU A 90 -2.02 0.75 -4.35
C LEU A 90 -2.35 1.87 -5.32
N PHE A 91 -1.36 2.29 -6.09
CA PHE A 91 -1.56 3.29 -7.13
C PHE A 91 -0.84 2.91 -8.41
N VAL A 92 -1.50 3.17 -9.53
CA VAL A 92 -0.91 3.11 -10.87
C VAL A 92 -1.30 4.39 -11.59
N ASP A 93 -0.30 5.07 -12.14
CA ASP A 93 -0.44 6.28 -12.95
C ASP A 93 -1.51 6.03 -14.02
N PRO A 94 -2.53 6.90 -14.18
CA PRO A 94 -3.59 6.74 -15.17
C PRO A 94 -3.08 6.40 -16.57
N ALA A 95 -1.94 6.97 -17.00
CA ALA A 95 -1.35 6.71 -18.31
C ALA A 95 -0.73 5.31 -18.44
N ALA A 96 -0.47 4.63 -17.31
CA ALA A 96 0.05 3.27 -17.23
C ALA A 96 -1.02 2.21 -16.96
N ARG A 97 -2.28 2.61 -16.70
CA ARG A 97 -3.39 1.67 -16.46
C ARG A 97 -3.71 0.84 -17.71
N GLY A 98 -4.26 -0.36 -17.48
CA GLY A 98 -4.54 -1.33 -18.56
C GLY A 98 -3.32 -2.05 -19.12
N LYS A 99 -2.09 -1.67 -18.72
CA LYS A 99 -0.83 -2.30 -19.17
C LYS A 99 -0.33 -3.44 -18.28
N GLY A 100 -1.12 -3.86 -17.29
CA GLY A 100 -0.79 -4.96 -16.37
C GLY A 100 0.02 -4.58 -15.13
N VAL A 101 0.41 -3.31 -14.95
CA VAL A 101 1.23 -2.84 -13.81
C VAL A 101 0.62 -3.22 -12.46
N GLY A 102 -0.69 -3.01 -12.27
CA GLY A 102 -1.37 -3.38 -11.02
C GLY A 102 -1.36 -4.89 -10.74
N LYS A 103 -1.49 -5.73 -11.79
CA LYS A 103 -1.35 -7.19 -11.67
C LYS A 103 0.07 -7.58 -11.25
N ALA A 104 1.07 -6.93 -11.83
CA ALA A 104 2.46 -7.20 -11.53
C ALA A 104 2.83 -6.78 -10.09
N LEU A 105 2.31 -5.64 -9.60
CA LEU A 105 2.48 -5.23 -8.20
C LEU A 105 1.88 -6.26 -7.22
N PHE A 106 0.68 -6.77 -7.49
CA PHE A 106 0.10 -7.86 -6.70
C PHE A 106 0.88 -9.17 -6.81
N ALA A 107 1.45 -9.48 -7.98
CA ALA A 107 2.30 -10.66 -8.14
C ALA A 107 3.56 -10.57 -7.26
N GLU A 108 4.19 -9.40 -7.19
CA GLU A 108 5.33 -9.17 -6.28
C GLU A 108 4.90 -9.22 -4.81
N LEU A 109 3.73 -8.69 -4.43
CA LEU A 109 3.19 -8.89 -3.08
C LEU A 109 2.94 -10.37 -2.77
N GLY A 110 2.47 -11.15 -3.75
CA GLY A 110 2.28 -12.59 -3.63
C GLY A 110 3.59 -13.31 -3.32
N LYS A 111 4.69 -12.96 -4.01
CA LYS A 111 6.02 -13.50 -3.69
C LYS A 111 6.46 -13.15 -2.28
N VAL A 112 6.29 -11.89 -1.85
CA VAL A 112 6.61 -11.49 -0.47
C VAL A 112 5.78 -12.29 0.53
N ALA A 113 4.49 -12.51 0.25
CA ALA A 113 3.62 -13.30 1.11
C ALA A 113 4.10 -14.75 1.22
N GLU A 114 4.46 -15.39 0.09
CA GLU A 114 5.01 -16.75 0.07
C GLU A 114 6.33 -16.87 0.84
N GLU A 115 7.27 -15.95 0.59
CA GLU A 115 8.58 -15.91 1.25
C GLU A 115 8.47 -15.73 2.77
N LYS A 116 7.42 -15.05 3.24
CA LYS A 116 7.19 -14.77 4.66
C LYS A 116 6.17 -15.70 5.32
N ASP A 117 5.74 -16.76 4.63
CA ASP A 117 4.68 -17.68 5.07
C ASP A 117 3.41 -16.95 5.54
N CYS A 118 3.02 -15.90 4.80
CA CYS A 118 1.82 -15.13 5.07
C CYS A 118 0.57 -15.91 4.66
N ALA A 119 -0.45 -15.89 5.50
CA ALA A 119 -1.71 -16.58 5.21
C ALA A 119 -2.68 -15.76 4.33
N ARG A 120 -2.48 -14.43 4.24
CA ARG A 120 -3.40 -13.53 3.55
C ARG A 120 -2.76 -12.19 3.18
N ILE A 121 -3.39 -11.51 2.24
CA ILE A 121 -3.15 -10.11 1.89
C ILE A 121 -4.50 -9.40 2.06
N ASP A 122 -4.55 -8.39 2.94
CA ASP A 122 -5.75 -7.61 3.25
C ASP A 122 -5.56 -6.14 2.80
N TRP A 123 -6.63 -5.46 2.39
CA TRP A 123 -6.62 -4.02 2.08
C TRP A 123 -8.02 -3.42 2.20
N GLN A 124 -8.10 -2.10 2.08
CA GLN A 124 -9.36 -1.37 1.97
C GLN A 124 -9.51 -0.75 0.58
N VAL A 125 -10.76 -0.55 0.17
CA VAL A 125 -11.11 0.12 -1.08
C VAL A 125 -12.28 1.06 -0.84
N LEU A 126 -12.19 2.28 -1.38
CA LEU A 126 -13.28 3.24 -1.31
C LEU A 126 -14.52 2.70 -2.02
N LYS A 127 -15.68 2.77 -1.37
CA LYS A 127 -16.94 2.17 -1.86
C LYS A 127 -17.36 2.67 -3.25
N TRP A 128 -16.97 3.88 -3.63
CA TRP A 128 -17.29 4.45 -4.94
C TRP A 128 -16.34 3.97 -6.06
N ASN A 129 -15.21 3.36 -5.71
CA ASN A 129 -14.15 2.98 -6.65
C ASN A 129 -14.45 1.62 -7.30
N GLN A 130 -15.59 1.55 -8.00
CA GLN A 130 -16.03 0.35 -8.70
C GLN A 130 -14.98 -0.22 -9.66
N PRO A 131 -14.19 0.59 -10.41
CA PRO A 131 -13.13 0.04 -11.25
C PRO A 131 -12.09 -0.79 -10.48
N SER A 132 -11.72 -0.35 -9.27
CA SER A 132 -10.77 -1.10 -8.43
C SER A 132 -11.43 -2.31 -7.78
N ILE A 133 -12.67 -2.19 -7.31
CA ILE A 133 -13.46 -3.32 -6.78
C ILE A 133 -13.58 -4.43 -7.83
N ASP A 134 -13.94 -4.09 -9.07
CA ASP A 134 -14.04 -5.02 -10.18
C ASP A 134 -12.69 -5.70 -10.48
N PHE A 135 -11.59 -4.95 -10.44
CA PHE A 135 -10.26 -5.53 -10.58
C PHE A 135 -9.97 -6.55 -9.46
N TYR A 136 -10.21 -6.19 -8.20
CA TYR A 136 -9.96 -7.07 -7.07
C TYR A 136 -10.80 -8.35 -7.11
N GLU A 137 -12.11 -8.23 -7.31
CA GLU A 137 -13.02 -9.39 -7.25
C GLU A 137 -12.93 -10.24 -8.54
N LYS A 138 -13.01 -9.61 -9.71
CA LYS A 138 -13.14 -10.34 -10.99
C LYS A 138 -11.79 -10.79 -11.55
N THR A 139 -10.70 -10.11 -11.19
CA THR A 139 -9.37 -10.41 -11.74
C THR A 139 -8.47 -11.11 -10.74
N LEU A 140 -8.45 -10.68 -9.47
CA LEU A 140 -7.61 -11.29 -8.44
C LEU A 140 -8.35 -12.38 -7.63
N GLY A 141 -9.68 -12.43 -7.70
CA GLY A 141 -10.48 -13.37 -6.91
C GLY A 141 -10.60 -12.98 -5.44
N ALA A 142 -10.37 -11.71 -5.11
CA ALA A 142 -10.55 -11.19 -3.75
C ALA A 142 -12.02 -11.27 -3.33
N LYS A 143 -12.26 -11.43 -2.02
CA LYS A 143 -13.61 -11.46 -1.45
C LYS A 143 -13.78 -10.28 -0.50
N ALA A 144 -14.87 -9.55 -0.62
CA ALA A 144 -15.22 -8.50 0.31
C ALA A 144 -15.50 -9.06 1.72
N MET A 145 -14.89 -8.46 2.74
CA MET A 145 -15.09 -8.83 4.15
C MET A 145 -16.27 -8.03 4.75
N SER A 146 -17.48 -8.22 4.22
CA SER A 146 -18.67 -7.40 4.55
C SER A 146 -19.14 -7.46 6.00
N GLU A 147 -18.85 -8.56 6.70
CA GLU A 147 -19.26 -8.76 8.10
C GLU A 147 -18.42 -7.94 9.10
N TRP A 148 -17.30 -7.36 8.65
CA TRP A 148 -16.39 -6.61 9.52
C TRP A 148 -16.49 -5.11 9.25
N GLN A 149 -16.70 -4.34 10.32
CA GLN A 149 -16.75 -2.89 10.26
C GLN A 149 -15.37 -2.31 10.61
N GLY A 150 -14.82 -1.49 9.72
CA GLY A 150 -13.62 -0.70 10.02
C GLY A 150 -13.91 0.34 11.12
N MET A 151 -13.02 0.42 12.10
CA MET A 151 -13.10 1.33 13.25
C MET A 151 -11.75 2.05 13.41
N ARG A 152 -11.77 3.34 13.75
CA ARG A 152 -10.56 4.15 13.91
C ARG A 152 -10.69 5.05 15.14
N LEU A 153 -9.57 5.17 15.88
CA LEU A 153 -9.32 6.25 16.82
C LEU A 153 -8.16 7.07 16.28
N GLU A 154 -8.26 8.40 16.31
CA GLU A 154 -7.23 9.30 15.79
C GLU A 154 -6.99 10.49 16.73
N GLY A 155 -5.75 11.01 16.72
CA GLY A 155 -5.35 12.19 17.49
C GLY A 155 -5.76 12.14 18.97
N SER A 156 -6.57 13.11 19.40
CA SER A 156 -7.04 13.22 20.79
C SER A 156 -7.83 12.01 21.27
N GLN A 157 -8.46 11.24 20.37
CA GLN A 157 -9.18 10.02 20.74
C GLN A 157 -8.22 8.93 21.26
N ILE A 158 -7.00 8.85 20.71
CA ILE A 158 -5.94 7.96 21.21
C ILE A 158 -5.42 8.47 22.56
N GLU A 159 -5.20 9.79 22.68
CA GLU A 159 -4.75 10.40 23.94
C GLU A 159 -5.73 10.13 25.09
N ASN A 160 -7.03 10.17 24.79
CA ASN A 160 -8.11 9.89 25.73
C ASN A 160 -8.08 8.46 26.29
N LEU A 161 -7.40 7.51 25.65
CA LEU A 161 -7.24 6.15 26.18
C LEU A 161 -6.38 6.11 27.45
N ARG A 162 -5.56 7.14 27.71
CA ARG A 162 -4.74 7.23 28.92
C ARG A 162 -5.56 7.12 30.20
N LYS A 163 -6.82 7.60 30.20
CA LYS A 163 -7.73 7.51 31.35
C LYS A 163 -8.08 6.08 31.76
N PHE A 164 -7.87 5.11 30.88
CA PHE A 164 -8.13 3.69 31.15
C PHE A 164 -6.89 2.92 31.59
N ARG A 165 -5.70 3.53 31.56
CA ARG A 165 -4.48 2.91 32.11
C ARG A 165 -4.63 2.88 33.63
N ARG A 166 -4.67 1.68 34.20
CA ARG A 166 -4.56 1.54 35.66
C ARG A 166 -3.13 1.95 36.04
N ALA A 167 -3.00 2.69 37.15
CA ALA A 167 -1.72 3.07 37.72
C ALA A 167 -0.90 1.84 38.13
#